data_AF-A0A4Y1MQP4-F1
#
_entry.id   AF-A0A4Y1MQP4-F1
#
_cell.length_a   1.000
_cell.length_b   1.000
_cell.length_c   1.000
_cell.angle_alpha   90.00
_cell.angle_beta   90.00
_cell.angle_gamma   90.00
#
_symmetry.space_group_name_H-M   'P 1'
#
loop_
_entity.id
_entity.type
_entity.pdbx_description
1 polymer ?
#
loop_
_entity_poly.entity_id
_entity_poly.type
_entity_poly.pdbx_seq_one_letter_code
_entity_poly.pdbx_strand_id
1 'polypeptide(L)'
;MSAAYARTMAFVAKRRDDGTMIVIATNREPKTALSIYRKRWQIECLFSDTKTRGFNMEDTRITRPAKLHLLVAMVTLALAWAHACASRSKGRTNIETAGHGYRRKSWFRTGFDILRHWILTQPGAAQDLWQHIWAQAKYRSFRTSVV
;
A
#
# COMPACT_ATOMS: atom_id res chain seq x y z
N MET A 1 -8.59 -21.53 -27.83
CA MET A 1 -8.63 -22.90 -27.26
C MET A 1 -7.95 -22.89 -25.91
N SER A 2 -8.76 -23.13 -24.87
CA SER A 2 -8.38 -23.28 -23.46
C SER A 2 -7.55 -24.55 -23.26
N ALA A 3 -6.42 -24.48 -22.56
CA ALA A 3 -5.62 -25.65 -22.22
C ALA A 3 -4.95 -25.51 -20.83
N ALA A 4 -5.57 -26.18 -19.85
CA ALA A 4 -4.99 -26.82 -18.66
C ALA A 4 -4.18 -25.95 -17.67
N TYR A 5 -4.89 -25.15 -16.86
CA TYR A 5 -4.35 -24.46 -15.69
C TYR A 5 -4.37 -25.35 -14.42
N ALA A 6 -3.68 -26.49 -14.42
CA ALA A 6 -3.36 -27.21 -13.18
C ALA A 6 -2.25 -28.23 -13.45
N ARG A 7 -0.97 -27.88 -13.21
CA ARG A 7 0.11 -28.86 -13.38
C ARG A 7 0.76 -29.32 -12.08
N THR A 8 0.81 -28.50 -11.02
CA THR A 8 1.06 -28.97 -9.65
C THR A 8 0.67 -27.87 -8.66
N MET A 9 -0.05 -28.20 -7.59
CA MET A 9 -0.25 -27.31 -6.45
C MET A 9 0.77 -27.69 -5.37
N ALA A 10 1.56 -26.72 -4.92
CA ALA A 10 2.52 -26.93 -3.86
C ALA A 10 2.02 -26.31 -2.55
N PHE A 11 2.39 -26.94 -1.44
CA PHE A 11 2.04 -26.48 -0.11
C PHE A 11 3.29 -26.08 0.64
N VAL A 12 3.21 -24.94 1.34
CA VAL A 12 4.26 -24.46 2.22
C VAL A 12 3.65 -24.20 3.59
N ALA A 13 4.22 -24.82 4.62
CA ALA A 13 3.79 -24.61 5.99
C ALA A 13 4.89 -23.88 6.77
N LYS A 14 4.50 -22.92 7.61
CA LYS A 14 5.37 -22.29 8.59
C LYS A 14 4.66 -22.21 9.93
N ARG A 15 5.31 -22.72 10.98
CA ARG A 15 4.88 -22.49 12.37
C ARG A 15 5.40 -21.13 12.83
N ARG A 16 4.53 -20.35 13.46
CA ARG A 16 4.83 -19.07 14.11
C ARG A 16 5.30 -19.30 15.55
N ASP A 17 5.91 -18.27 16.13
CA ASP A 17 6.39 -18.30 17.52
C ASP A 17 5.24 -18.46 18.54
N ASP A 18 4.03 -18.06 18.15
CA ASP A 18 2.77 -18.25 18.91
C ASP A 18 2.18 -19.67 18.77
N GLY A 19 2.87 -20.60 18.10
CA GLY A 19 2.42 -21.97 17.88
C GLY A 19 1.46 -22.16 16.70
N THR A 20 0.92 -21.08 16.13
CA THR A 20 -0.02 -21.12 15.00
C THR A 20 0.67 -21.57 13.72
N MET A 21 0.03 -22.44 12.94
CA MET A 21 0.55 -22.88 11.64
C MET A 21 -0.10 -22.09 10.50
N ILE A 22 0.74 -21.51 9.63
CA ILE A 22 0.29 -20.93 8.37
C ILE A 22 0.57 -21.96 7.28
N VAL A 23 -0.47 -22.39 6.56
CA VAL A 23 -0.36 -23.25 5.37
C VAL A 23 -0.75 -22.43 4.14
N ILE A 24 0.13 -22.39 3.16
CA ILE A 24 -0.07 -21.68 1.89
C ILE A 24 -0.11 -22.71 0.77
N ALA A 25 -1.17 -22.68 -0.01
CA ALA A 25 -1.28 -23.43 -1.24
C ALA A 25 -0.97 -22.50 -2.43
N THR A 26 -0.04 -22.89 -3.30
CA THR A 26 0.47 -22.04 -4.38
C THR A 26 0.66 -22.83 -5.67
N ASN A 27 0.41 -22.18 -6.81
CA ASN A 27 0.78 -22.65 -8.14
C ASN A 27 2.09 -21.99 -8.65
N ARG A 28 2.84 -21.35 -7.74
CA ARG A 28 4.13 -20.67 -7.98
C ARG A 28 5.25 -21.38 -7.20
N GLU A 29 6.48 -20.91 -7.40
CA GLU A 29 7.69 -21.37 -6.69
C GLU A 29 7.50 -21.39 -5.16
N PRO A 30 7.51 -22.57 -4.50
CA PRO A 30 7.24 -22.72 -3.07
C PRO A 30 8.19 -21.91 -2.19
N LYS A 31 9.48 -21.82 -2.56
CA LYS A 31 10.49 -21.06 -1.80
C LYS A 31 10.13 -19.58 -1.64
N THR A 32 9.36 -19.03 -2.59
CA THR A 32 8.94 -17.62 -2.59
C THR A 32 7.53 -17.42 -2.02
N ALA A 33 6.77 -18.49 -1.79
CA ALA A 33 5.35 -18.40 -1.44
C ALA A 33 5.11 -17.65 -0.12
N LEU A 34 5.88 -17.94 0.93
CA LEU A 34 5.79 -17.25 2.21
C LEU A 34 6.14 -15.75 2.09
N SER A 35 7.15 -15.40 1.31
CA SER A 35 7.59 -14.00 1.16
C SER A 35 6.59 -13.17 0.35
N ILE A 36 5.96 -13.78 -0.67
CA ILE A 36 4.86 -13.20 -1.42
C ILE A 36 3.63 -13.07 -0.54
N TYR A 37 3.25 -14.11 0.19
CA TYR A 37 2.08 -14.10 1.07
C TYR A 37 2.19 -13.02 2.14
N ARG A 38 3.41 -12.76 2.66
CA ARG A 38 3.64 -11.65 3.59
C ARG A 38 3.25 -10.28 3.02
N LYS A 39 3.34 -10.07 1.70
CA LYS A 39 2.92 -8.82 1.05
C LYS A 39 1.41 -8.61 1.09
N ARG A 40 0.60 -9.66 1.30
CA ARG A 40 -0.87 -9.56 1.47
C ARG A 40 -1.25 -8.54 2.54
N TRP A 41 -0.50 -8.51 3.65
CA TRP A 41 -0.76 -7.58 4.75
C TRP A 41 -0.75 -6.10 4.32
N GLN A 42 -0.03 -5.76 3.24
CA GLN A 42 -0.03 -4.40 2.69
C GLN A 42 -1.42 -3.96 2.22
N ILE A 43 -2.25 -4.90 1.73
CA ILE A 43 -3.63 -4.62 1.31
C ILE A 43 -4.50 -4.30 2.53
N GLU A 44 -4.32 -5.02 3.64
CA GLU A 44 -5.04 -4.73 4.89
C GLU A 44 -4.63 -3.38 5.47
N CYS A 45 -3.34 -3.02 5.39
CA CYS A 45 -2.88 -1.68 5.72
C CYS A 45 -3.54 -0.62 4.81
N LEU A 46 -3.57 -0.83 3.50
CA LEU A 46 -4.19 0.08 2.54
C LEU A 46 -5.68 0.31 2.85
N PHE A 47 -6.44 -0.75 3.15
CA PHE A 47 -7.84 -0.62 3.57
C PHE A 47 -7.98 0.10 4.91
N SER A 48 -7.09 -0.18 5.87
CA SER A 48 -7.10 0.54 7.14
C SER A 48 -6.82 2.04 6.96
N ASP A 49 -5.87 2.41 6.07
CA ASP A 49 -5.45 3.78 5.81
C ASP A 49 -6.50 4.58 5.00
N THR A 50 -7.30 3.92 4.16
CA THR A 50 -8.40 4.57 3.42
C THR A 50 -9.65 4.81 4.27
N LYS A 51 -9.87 3.96 5.27
CA LYS A 51 -11.01 4.05 6.19
C LYS A 51 -10.68 4.98 7.37
N THR A 52 -11.21 4.67 8.54
CA THR A 52 -11.19 5.50 9.75
C THR A 52 -9.80 5.88 10.26
N ARG A 53 -8.73 5.12 9.96
CA ARG A 53 -7.36 5.46 10.42
C ARG A 53 -6.64 6.50 9.55
N GLY A 54 -7.15 6.82 8.37
CA GLY A 54 -6.55 7.82 7.48
C GLY A 54 -7.59 8.72 6.83
N PHE A 55 -7.98 8.42 5.60
CA PHE A 55 -8.81 9.33 4.79
C PHE A 55 -10.31 9.34 5.14
N ASN A 56 -10.75 8.42 6.00
CA ASN A 56 -12.13 8.33 6.48
C ASN A 56 -13.18 8.30 5.35
N MET A 57 -12.91 7.53 4.28
CA MET A 57 -13.78 7.48 3.09
C MET A 57 -15.22 7.08 3.39
N GLU A 58 -15.43 6.27 4.43
CA GLU A 58 -16.75 5.74 4.83
C GLU A 58 -17.69 6.85 5.35
N ASP A 59 -17.17 7.97 5.83
CA ASP A 59 -17.95 9.09 6.38
C ASP A 59 -18.26 10.20 5.35
N THR A 60 -17.84 10.02 4.09
CA THR A 60 -18.07 11.04 3.04
C THR A 60 -19.53 11.20 2.63
N ARG A 61 -20.40 10.25 3.01
CA ARG A 61 -21.85 10.18 2.68
C ARG A 61 -22.16 10.37 1.18
N ILE A 62 -21.21 10.10 0.29
CA ILE A 62 -21.41 10.22 -1.16
C ILE A 62 -22.27 9.06 -1.65
N THR A 63 -23.46 9.37 -2.15
CA THR A 63 -24.42 8.38 -2.65
C THR A 63 -24.40 8.19 -4.16
N ARG A 64 -23.76 9.11 -4.91
CA ARG A 64 -23.71 9.08 -6.39
C ARG A 64 -22.50 8.27 -6.88
N PRO A 65 -22.69 7.14 -7.59
CA PRO A 65 -21.58 6.28 -8.04
C PRO A 65 -20.56 6.98 -8.93
N ALA A 66 -21.01 7.89 -9.82
CA ALA A 66 -20.13 8.66 -10.68
C ALA A 66 -19.11 9.52 -9.89
N LYS A 67 -19.50 10.04 -8.72
CA LYS A 67 -18.62 10.81 -7.84
C LYS A 67 -17.70 9.92 -7.02
N LEU A 68 -18.10 8.68 -6.74
CA LEU A 68 -17.30 7.72 -6.00
C LEU A 68 -16.02 7.34 -6.77
N HIS A 69 -16.12 7.12 -8.09
CA HIS A 69 -14.94 6.83 -8.93
C HIS A 69 -13.89 7.96 -8.84
N LEU A 70 -14.33 9.21 -8.93
CA LEU A 70 -13.43 10.36 -8.80
C LEU A 70 -12.82 10.46 -7.39
N LEU A 71 -13.63 10.25 -6.34
CA LEU A 71 -13.12 10.23 -4.96
C LEU A 71 -12.04 9.15 -4.78
N VAL A 72 -12.30 7.92 -5.24
CA VAL A 72 -11.33 6.81 -5.17
C VAL A 72 -10.04 7.16 -5.91
N ALA A 73 -10.14 7.77 -7.10
CA ALA A 73 -8.97 8.23 -7.84
C ALA A 73 -8.16 9.28 -7.06
N MET A 74 -8.83 10.29 -6.49
CA MET A 74 -8.18 11.32 -5.67
C MET A 74 -7.53 10.75 -4.41
N VAL A 75 -8.21 9.84 -3.70
CA VAL A 75 -7.65 9.18 -2.51
C VAL A 75 -6.45 8.31 -2.89
N THR A 76 -6.49 7.63 -4.02
CA THR A 76 -5.35 6.82 -4.51
C THR A 76 -4.14 7.71 -4.77
N LEU A 77 -4.33 8.88 -5.37
CA LEU A 77 -3.26 9.87 -5.57
C LEU A 77 -2.73 10.40 -4.23
N ALA A 78 -3.61 10.73 -3.29
CA ALA A 78 -3.22 11.21 -1.96
C ALA A 78 -2.45 10.14 -1.16
N LEU A 79 -2.85 8.87 -1.24
CA LEU A 79 -2.13 7.73 -0.67
C LEU A 79 -0.72 7.62 -1.25
N ALA A 80 -0.60 7.62 -2.58
CA ALA A 80 0.68 7.53 -3.27
C ALA A 80 1.61 8.68 -2.85
N TRP A 81 1.07 9.90 -2.75
CA TRP A 81 1.82 11.07 -2.31
C TRP A 81 2.28 10.94 -0.86
N ALA A 82 1.39 10.57 0.06
CA ALA A 82 1.75 10.34 1.46
C ALA A 82 2.88 9.29 1.59
N HIS A 83 2.77 8.16 0.87
CA HIS A 83 3.82 7.14 0.87
C HIS A 83 5.17 7.67 0.34
N ALA A 84 5.14 8.52 -0.69
CA ALA A 84 6.34 9.17 -1.21
C ALA A 84 6.94 10.18 -0.22
N CYS A 85 6.11 10.95 0.50
CA CYS A 85 6.56 11.86 1.57
C CYS A 85 7.34 11.10 2.65
N ALA A 86 6.79 9.98 3.13
CA ALA A 86 7.47 9.14 4.10
C ALA A 86 8.80 8.60 3.55
N SER A 87 8.81 8.18 2.28
CA SER A 87 10.00 7.62 1.62
C SER A 87 11.11 8.66 1.44
N ARG A 88 10.77 9.91 1.10
CA ARG A 88 11.74 11.00 1.00
C ARG A 88 12.28 11.41 2.37
N SER A 89 11.41 11.53 3.37
CA SER A 89 11.79 12.03 4.70
C SER A 89 12.58 10.99 5.52
N LYS A 90 12.19 9.71 5.44
CA LYS A 90 12.85 8.63 6.19
C LYS A 90 13.91 7.90 5.38
N GLY A 91 13.91 7.99 4.05
CA GLY A 91 14.86 7.29 3.20
C GLY A 91 14.82 5.77 3.45
N ARG A 92 15.98 5.17 3.74
CA ARG A 92 16.11 3.75 4.12
C ARG A 92 15.95 3.49 5.62
N THR A 93 15.80 4.52 6.45
CA THR A 93 15.66 4.34 7.90
C THR A 93 14.28 3.77 8.25
N ASN A 94 14.26 2.83 9.19
CA ASN A 94 13.02 2.23 9.64
C ASN A 94 12.30 3.20 10.59
N ILE A 95 10.96 3.20 10.54
CA ILE A 95 10.16 3.89 11.55
C ILE A 95 10.39 3.19 12.89
N GLU A 96 10.54 3.97 13.96
CA GLU A 96 10.72 3.45 15.30
C GLU A 96 9.68 2.39 15.66
N THR A 97 10.19 1.28 16.17
CA THR A 97 9.40 0.16 16.70
C THR A 97 9.11 0.39 18.17
N ALA A 98 7.88 0.15 18.58
CA ALA A 98 7.50 0.12 19.99
C ALA A 98 7.97 -1.19 20.66
N GLY A 99 7.86 -1.26 21.99
CA GLY A 99 8.28 -2.42 22.78
C GLY A 99 7.62 -3.75 22.38
N HIS A 100 6.46 -3.71 21.74
CA HIS A 100 5.76 -4.88 21.19
C HIS A 100 6.23 -5.28 19.77
N GLY A 101 7.34 -4.76 19.28
CA GLY A 101 7.97 -5.17 18.01
C GLY A 101 7.33 -4.64 16.72
N TYR A 102 6.24 -3.87 16.81
CA TYR A 102 5.61 -3.21 15.65
C TYR A 102 5.99 -1.73 15.59
N ARG A 103 5.96 -1.14 14.39
CA ARG A 103 6.22 0.30 14.18
C ARG A 103 5.20 1.14 14.97
N ARG A 104 5.66 2.22 15.61
CA ARG A 104 4.79 3.18 16.32
C ARG A 104 3.78 3.87 15.39
N LYS A 105 4.18 4.14 14.14
CA LYS A 105 3.32 4.69 13.09
C LYS A 105 3.44 3.87 11.82
N SER A 106 2.35 3.77 11.05
CA SER A 106 2.42 3.20 9.70
C SER A 106 3.23 4.12 8.79
N TRP A 107 3.77 3.55 7.71
CA TRP A 107 4.50 4.33 6.69
C TRP A 107 3.63 5.41 6.08
N PHE A 108 2.38 5.06 5.77
CA PHE A 108 1.36 6.00 5.36
C PHE A 108 1.19 7.14 6.38
N ARG A 109 0.98 6.82 7.67
CA ARG A 109 0.68 7.85 8.68
C ARG A 109 1.82 8.85 8.87
N THR A 110 3.07 8.36 8.90
CA THR A 110 4.25 9.24 8.93
C THR A 110 4.27 10.19 7.73
N GLY A 111 4.02 9.66 6.54
CA GLY A 111 4.00 10.45 5.32
C GLY A 111 2.83 11.43 5.21
N PHE A 112 1.66 11.02 5.69
CA PHE A 112 0.45 11.84 5.72
C PHE A 112 0.58 13.01 6.70
N ASP A 113 1.14 12.77 7.90
CA ASP A 113 1.41 13.84 8.87
C ASP A 113 2.40 14.88 8.28
N ILE A 114 3.44 14.42 7.56
CA ILE A 114 4.40 15.29 6.86
C ILE A 114 3.72 16.08 5.74
N LEU A 115 2.94 15.41 4.90
CA LEU A 115 2.23 16.04 3.78
C LEU A 115 1.29 17.13 4.28
N ARG A 116 0.52 16.84 5.34
CA ARG A 116 -0.38 17.81 5.97
C ARG A 116 0.38 19.02 6.52
N HIS A 117 1.53 18.79 7.16
CA HIS A 117 2.37 19.87 7.63
C HIS A 117 2.85 20.74 6.47
N TRP A 118 3.44 20.15 5.43
CA TRP A 118 3.95 20.89 4.27
C TRP A 118 2.87 21.68 3.53
N ILE A 119 1.68 21.13 3.33
CA ILE A 119 0.58 21.86 2.70
C ILE A 119 0.23 23.14 3.49
N LEU A 120 0.30 23.10 4.82
CA LEU A 120 -0.08 24.22 5.68
C LEU A 120 1.06 25.22 5.93
N THR A 121 2.31 24.77 5.99
CA THR A 121 3.44 25.61 6.40
C THR A 121 4.46 25.88 5.30
N GLN A 122 4.61 24.97 4.33
CA GLN A 122 5.68 24.98 3.33
C GLN A 122 5.19 24.36 1.99
N PRO A 123 4.26 25.02 1.29
CA PRO A 123 3.64 24.44 0.09
C PRO A 123 4.66 24.14 -1.03
N GLY A 124 5.76 24.89 -1.10
CA GLY A 124 6.86 24.62 -2.03
C GLY A 124 7.48 23.23 -1.85
N ALA A 125 7.67 22.78 -0.60
CA ALA A 125 8.23 21.45 -0.33
C ALA A 125 7.29 20.31 -0.77
N ALA A 126 5.98 20.53 -0.64
CA ALA A 126 4.97 19.59 -1.15
C ALA A 126 5.02 19.53 -2.69
N GLN A 127 5.05 20.70 -3.34
CA GLN A 127 5.11 20.80 -4.80
C GLN A 127 6.40 20.18 -5.37
N ASP A 128 7.56 20.45 -4.78
CA ASP A 128 8.84 19.91 -5.23
C ASP A 128 8.86 18.38 -5.17
N LEU A 129 8.35 17.80 -4.08
CA LEU A 129 8.21 16.35 -3.98
C LEU A 129 7.24 15.81 -5.05
N TRP A 130 6.10 16.47 -5.25
CA TRP A 130 5.14 16.08 -6.28
C TRP A 130 5.81 16.03 -7.65
N GLN A 131 6.50 17.11 -8.03
CA GLN A 131 7.25 17.17 -9.29
C GLN A 131 8.30 16.07 -9.39
N HIS A 132 9.01 15.77 -8.30
CA HIS A 132 10.02 14.70 -8.28
C HIS A 132 9.41 13.30 -8.48
N ILE A 133 8.25 13.00 -7.88
CA ILE A 133 7.55 11.72 -8.05
C ILE A 133 7.22 11.51 -9.53
N TRP A 134 6.66 12.53 -10.19
CA TRP A 134 6.23 12.45 -11.59
C TRP A 134 7.41 12.52 -12.57
N ALA A 135 8.49 13.22 -12.24
CA ALA A 135 9.72 13.22 -13.02
C ALA A 135 10.42 11.85 -13.02
N GLN A 136 10.31 11.08 -11.93
CA GLN A 136 10.84 9.71 -11.86
C GLN A 136 9.88 8.65 -12.42
N ALA A 137 8.60 8.97 -12.55
CA ALA A 137 7.63 8.14 -13.24
C ALA A 137 7.91 8.19 -14.76
N LYS A 138 8.92 7.42 -15.22
CA LYS A 138 9.01 7.06 -16.64
C LYS A 138 7.64 6.55 -17.05
N TYR A 139 6.97 7.24 -17.97
CA TYR A 139 5.67 6.85 -18.53
C TYR A 139 5.70 5.34 -18.82
N ARG A 140 5.07 4.55 -17.96
CA ARG A 140 4.83 3.13 -18.20
C ARG A 140 3.38 3.05 -18.65
N SER A 141 3.18 2.97 -19.96
CA SER A 141 1.87 2.65 -20.51
C SER A 141 1.49 1.25 -20.02
N PHE A 142 0.56 1.18 -19.08
CA PHE A 142 -0.08 -0.08 -18.73
C PHE A 142 -1.18 -0.30 -19.76
N ARG A 143 -0.89 -1.10 -20.78
CA ARG A 143 -1.92 -1.62 -21.68
C ARG A 143 -2.70 -2.68 -20.89
N THR A 144 -3.75 -2.28 -20.21
CA THR A 144 -4.70 -3.22 -19.60
C THR A 144 -5.55 -3.81 -20.71
N SER A 145 -5.21 -5.02 -21.16
CA SER A 145 -6.18 -5.86 -21.86
C SER A 145 -7.24 -6.24 -20.84
N VAL A 146 -8.44 -5.68 -20.98
CA VAL A 146 -9.61 -6.21 -20.27
C VAL A 146 -9.91 -7.55 -20.93
N VAL A 147 -9.73 -8.63 -20.15
CA VAL A 147 -10.18 -9.99 -20.51
C VAL A 147 -11.64 -10.12 -20.10
#